data_AF-A0A9P8G3E6-F1
#
_entry.id   AF-A0A9P8G3E6-F1
#
_cell.length_a   1.000
_cell.length_b   1.000
_cell.length_c   1.000
_cell.angle_alpha   90.00
_cell.angle_beta   90.00
_cell.angle_gamma   90.00
#
_symmetry.space_group_name_H-M   'P 1'
#
loop_
_entity.id
_entity.type
_entity.pdbx_description
1 polymer ?
#
loop_
_entity_poly.entity_id
_entity_poly.type
_entity_poly.pdbx_seq_one_letter_code
_entity_poly.pdbx_strand_id
1 'polypeptide(L)'
;MSLSYWSPLFVINRVLYSAQQEVAQLQLGEGFYNHWVVVQDPDQQTFSKPTNSVSLDFHSGFSNRTSDQIKELVDTRLGEGGLRLAQDLNDNLSSDTFGIIDERTASDNTILYLVYDIVDSFQEAEIRVAWNNATERDRALVRCFWSEDTESDVRFLANTIDGIDSTMDIGEMSDKVYSYMDGLRREEGIMRWFEIRMDAGYTVLGSSGIWLLGAPDIIIDRTEFDENGVMRGHNRTEDMLTKAA
;
A
#
# COMPACT_ATOMS: atom_id res chain seq x y z
N MET A 1 3.73 -26.73 -19.16
CA MET A 1 3.63 -25.39 -19.77
C MET A 1 4.81 -24.58 -19.24
N SER A 2 5.76 -24.18 -20.10
CA SER A 2 6.90 -23.37 -19.66
C SER A 2 6.44 -21.92 -19.51
N LEU A 3 6.45 -21.41 -18.28
CA LEU A 3 6.38 -19.98 -18.03
C LEU A 3 7.61 -19.36 -18.71
N SER A 4 7.39 -18.52 -19.73
CA SER A 4 8.45 -17.69 -20.29
C SER A 4 8.86 -16.70 -19.21
N TYR A 5 9.94 -16.98 -18.49
CA TYR A 5 10.54 -16.02 -17.57
C TYR A 5 11.15 -14.90 -18.40
N TRP A 6 10.41 -13.79 -18.50
CA TRP A 6 10.98 -12.53 -18.99
C TRP A 6 12.05 -12.07 -18.00
N SER A 7 13.14 -11.49 -18.49
CA SER A 7 14.15 -10.93 -17.59
C SER A 7 13.54 -9.81 -16.76
N PRO A 8 13.97 -9.61 -15.49
CA PRO A 8 13.46 -8.53 -14.66
C PRO A 8 13.53 -7.16 -15.33
N LEU A 9 14.63 -6.93 -16.05
CA LEU A 9 14.84 -5.72 -16.85
C LEU A 9 13.74 -5.49 -17.89
N PHE A 10 13.28 -6.54 -18.57
CA PHE A 10 12.22 -6.40 -19.58
C PHE A 10 10.90 -5.97 -18.94
N VAL A 11 10.50 -6.62 -17.84
CA VAL A 11 9.23 -6.30 -17.17
C VAL A 11 9.27 -4.89 -16.62
N ILE A 12 10.37 -4.50 -15.97
CA ILE A 12 10.53 -3.16 -15.40
C ILE A 12 10.49 -2.09 -16.50
N ASN A 13 11.17 -2.30 -17.63
CA ASN A 13 11.07 -1.37 -18.75
C ASN A 13 9.66 -1.27 -19.34
N ARG A 14 8.87 -2.35 -19.29
CA ARG A 14 7.46 -2.31 -19.68
C ARG A 14 6.64 -1.46 -18.71
N VAL A 15 6.88 -1.58 -17.40
CA VAL A 15 6.23 -0.76 -16.36
C VAL A 15 6.53 0.73 -16.58
N LEU A 16 7.80 1.09 -16.76
CA LEU A 16 8.20 2.47 -17.04
C LEU A 16 7.56 3.01 -18.32
N TYR A 17 7.49 2.18 -19.37
CA TYR A 17 6.81 2.56 -20.60
C TYR A 17 5.30 2.75 -20.41
N SER A 18 4.62 1.87 -19.68
CA SER A 18 3.19 2.00 -19.37
C SER A 18 2.91 3.30 -18.61
N ALA A 19 3.74 3.64 -17.62
CA ALA A 19 3.64 4.89 -16.88
C ALA A 19 3.72 6.13 -17.79
N GLN A 20 4.65 6.13 -18.74
CA GLN A 20 4.77 7.20 -19.74
C GLN A 20 3.51 7.32 -20.61
N GLN A 21 2.95 6.19 -21.04
CA GLN A 21 1.73 6.18 -21.84
C GLN A 21 0.54 6.71 -21.06
N GLU A 22 0.42 6.35 -19.78
CA GLU A 22 -0.64 6.82 -18.89
C GLU A 22 -0.62 8.35 -18.74
N VAL A 23 0.56 8.93 -18.46
CA VAL A 23 0.75 10.38 -18.38
C VAL A 23 0.37 11.08 -19.68
N ALA A 24 0.83 10.54 -20.81
CA ALA A 24 0.56 11.10 -22.13
C ALA A 24 -0.92 11.03 -22.52
N GLN A 25 -1.59 9.91 -22.22
CA GLN A 25 -3.01 9.71 -22.54
C GLN A 25 -3.92 10.60 -21.69
N LEU A 26 -3.59 10.76 -20.41
CA LEU A 26 -4.39 11.52 -19.46
C LEU A 26 -4.07 13.02 -19.45
N GLN A 27 -3.09 13.46 -20.25
CA GLN A 27 -2.63 14.85 -20.32
C GLN A 27 -2.26 15.41 -18.93
N LEU A 28 -1.74 14.56 -18.06
CA LEU A 28 -1.35 14.94 -16.71
C LEU A 28 -0.12 15.86 -16.79
N GLY A 29 -0.12 16.93 -16.00
CA GLY A 29 0.94 17.93 -15.98
C GLY A 29 2.26 17.43 -15.39
N GLU A 30 3.25 18.32 -15.32
CA GLU A 30 4.48 18.05 -14.58
C GLU A 30 4.18 17.76 -13.10
N GLY A 31 4.59 16.58 -12.61
CA GLY A 31 4.40 16.15 -11.21
C GLY A 31 3.69 14.79 -11.04
N PHE A 32 2.95 14.31 -12.05
CA PHE A 32 2.15 13.07 -11.91
C PHE A 32 2.91 11.77 -12.21
N TYR A 33 4.19 11.84 -12.58
CA TYR A 33 4.84 10.72 -13.28
C TYR A 33 5.94 10.00 -12.50
N ASN A 34 6.26 10.37 -11.26
CA ASN A 34 7.40 9.76 -10.58
C ASN A 34 7.32 9.75 -9.06
N HIS A 35 6.59 8.77 -8.54
CA HIS A 35 6.61 8.42 -7.11
C HIS A 35 7.17 7.02 -6.93
N TRP A 36 8.24 6.64 -7.64
CA TRP A 36 8.88 5.34 -7.42
C TRP A 36 10.41 5.41 -7.44
N VAL A 37 11.01 4.40 -6.85
CA VAL A 37 12.44 4.11 -6.92
C VAL A 37 12.65 2.73 -7.52
N VAL A 38 13.71 2.62 -8.31
CA VAL A 38 14.20 1.32 -8.78
C VAL A 38 15.28 0.82 -7.84
N VAL A 39 15.05 -0.37 -7.28
CA VAL A 39 15.98 -1.07 -6.39
C VAL A 39 16.53 -2.29 -7.11
N GLN A 40 17.83 -2.25 -7.37
CA GLN A 40 18.54 -3.24 -8.16
C GLN A 40 19.41 -4.17 -7.34
N ASP A 41 19.91 -3.69 -6.19
CA ASP A 41 20.88 -4.40 -5.35
C ASP A 41 20.57 -4.16 -3.85
N PRO A 42 20.67 -5.18 -2.97
CA PRO A 42 20.50 -5.01 -1.53
C PRO A 42 21.45 -4.00 -0.88
N ASP A 43 22.62 -3.74 -1.48
CA ASP A 43 23.66 -2.84 -0.96
C ASP A 43 23.69 -1.49 -1.69
N GLN A 44 22.70 -1.22 -2.54
CA GLN A 44 22.56 0.02 -3.28
C GLN A 44 22.55 1.22 -2.31
N GLN A 45 23.44 2.19 -2.58
CA GLN A 45 23.64 3.39 -1.76
C GLN A 45 22.92 4.62 -2.34
N THR A 46 22.51 4.54 -3.61
CA THR A 46 21.82 5.63 -4.31
C THR A 46 20.68 5.04 -5.11
N PHE A 47 19.51 5.65 -5.03
CA PHE A 47 18.32 5.13 -5.69
C PHE A 47 17.97 6.00 -6.89
N SER A 48 17.63 5.34 -7.99
CA SER A 48 17.20 6.03 -9.20
C SER A 48 15.68 6.10 -9.22
N LYS A 49 15.15 7.23 -9.71
CA LYS A 49 13.72 7.44 -9.99
C LYS A 49 13.52 7.56 -11.50
N PRO A 50 13.81 6.51 -12.29
CA PRO A 50 13.80 6.62 -13.74
C PRO A 50 12.37 6.82 -14.24
N THR A 51 12.20 7.79 -15.14
CA THR A 51 10.97 7.98 -15.93
C THR A 51 11.09 7.40 -17.34
N ASN A 52 12.27 6.91 -17.74
CA ASN A 52 12.58 6.32 -19.03
C ASN A 52 13.12 4.90 -18.87
N SER A 53 13.14 4.12 -19.96
CA SER A 53 13.74 2.80 -19.95
C SER A 53 15.17 2.81 -19.41
N VAL A 54 15.47 1.78 -18.64
CA VAL A 54 16.74 1.58 -17.96
C VAL A 54 17.49 0.39 -18.55
N SER A 55 18.81 0.37 -18.38
CA SER A 55 19.68 -0.76 -18.74
C SER A 55 20.44 -1.17 -17.49
N LEU A 56 19.85 -2.08 -16.72
CA LEU A 56 20.26 -2.39 -15.35
C LEU A 56 20.35 -3.91 -15.16
N ASP A 57 21.41 -4.35 -14.51
CA ASP A 57 21.48 -5.71 -13.97
C ASP A 57 20.74 -5.72 -12.62
N PHE A 58 19.82 -6.66 -12.45
CA PHE A 58 19.03 -6.82 -11.23
C PHE A 58 19.57 -8.00 -10.41
N HIS A 59 19.93 -7.72 -9.17
CA HIS A 59 20.37 -8.66 -8.16
C HIS A 59 19.52 -8.42 -6.91
N SER A 60 18.32 -9.01 -6.88
CA SER A 60 17.30 -8.65 -5.90
C SER A 60 17.74 -8.78 -4.45
N GLY A 61 17.54 -7.70 -3.69
CA GLY A 61 17.78 -7.65 -2.25
C GLY A 61 16.52 -7.65 -1.39
N PHE A 62 15.35 -7.57 -2.02
CA PHE A 62 14.10 -7.17 -1.39
C PHE A 62 12.99 -8.22 -1.43
N SER A 63 13.13 -9.27 -2.26
CA SER A 63 12.09 -10.28 -2.46
C SER A 63 11.64 -11.00 -1.18
N ASN A 64 12.46 -11.00 -0.13
CA ASN A 64 12.16 -11.63 1.16
C ASN A 64 12.28 -10.68 2.37
N ARG A 65 12.21 -9.36 2.16
CA ARG A 65 12.32 -8.39 3.26
C ARG A 65 10.97 -8.14 3.92
N THR A 66 10.94 -8.07 5.24
CA THR A 66 9.75 -7.66 6.01
C THR A 66 9.52 -6.16 5.92
N SER A 67 8.31 -5.70 6.25
CA SER A 67 7.97 -4.27 6.33
C SER A 67 8.91 -3.48 7.22
N ASP A 68 9.33 -4.04 8.35
CA ASP A 68 10.30 -3.40 9.24
C ASP A 68 11.68 -3.26 8.59
N GLN A 69 12.13 -4.26 7.84
CA GLN A 69 13.42 -4.21 7.14
C GLN A 69 13.37 -3.25 5.95
N ILE A 70 12.22 -3.18 5.29
CA ILE A 70 11.96 -2.22 4.22
C ILE A 70 12.01 -0.82 4.81
N LYS A 71 11.26 -0.56 5.88
CA LYS A 71 11.26 0.71 6.63
C LYS A 71 12.66 1.11 7.10
N GLU A 72 13.40 0.20 7.73
CA GLU A 72 14.78 0.47 8.18
C GLU A 72 15.65 0.89 7.00
N LEU A 73 15.54 0.22 5.85
CA LEU A 73 16.25 0.62 4.65
C LEU A 73 15.78 1.97 4.11
N VAL A 74 14.49 2.26 4.15
CA VAL A 74 13.96 3.58 3.79
C VAL A 74 14.57 4.65 4.68
N ASP A 75 14.44 4.52 5.99
CA ASP A 75 14.91 5.50 6.96
C ASP A 75 16.43 5.71 6.87
N THR A 76 17.20 4.64 6.67
CA THR A 76 18.67 4.70 6.66
C THR A 76 19.27 5.06 5.30
N ARG A 77 18.62 4.69 4.19
CA ARG A 77 19.19 4.79 2.84
C ARG A 77 18.37 5.61 1.83
N LEU A 78 17.07 5.82 2.07
CA LEU A 78 16.20 6.64 1.23
C LEU A 78 15.75 7.94 1.92
N GLY A 79 15.91 8.04 3.24
CA GLY A 79 15.67 9.25 4.02
C GLY A 79 16.81 10.25 3.96
N GLU A 80 16.75 11.26 4.84
CA GLU A 80 17.74 12.36 4.91
C GLU A 80 19.21 11.89 4.94
N GLY A 81 19.47 10.67 5.43
CA GLY A 81 20.81 10.09 5.54
C GLY A 81 21.34 9.37 4.29
N GLY A 82 20.49 9.00 3.33
CA GLY A 82 20.86 8.04 2.28
C GLY A 82 20.73 8.55 0.85
N LEU A 83 19.79 9.46 0.58
CA LEU A 83 19.90 10.37 -0.54
C LEU A 83 20.75 11.53 -0.05
N ARG A 84 22.07 11.52 -0.33
CA ARG A 84 22.93 12.71 -0.13
C ARG A 84 22.14 13.90 -0.65
N LEU A 85 21.64 14.75 0.25
CA LEU A 85 20.91 15.99 -0.01
C LEU A 85 20.89 16.28 -1.50
N ALA A 86 19.89 15.71 -2.20
CA ALA A 86 19.59 16.21 -3.53
C ALA A 86 19.43 17.72 -3.29
N GLN A 87 20.04 18.53 -4.16
CA GLN A 87 20.02 19.99 -3.99
C GLN A 87 18.58 20.55 -3.96
N ASP A 88 17.59 19.70 -4.21
CA ASP A 88 16.17 19.92 -4.10
C ASP A 88 15.61 19.34 -2.78
N LEU A 89 15.19 20.24 -1.89
CA LEU A 89 14.55 19.96 -0.59
C LEU A 89 13.25 19.12 -0.68
N ASN A 90 12.76 18.82 -1.88
CA ASN A 90 11.50 18.12 -2.13
C ASN A 90 11.65 16.59 -2.27
N ASP A 91 12.86 16.06 -2.10
CA ASP A 91 13.20 14.68 -2.47
C ASP A 91 13.36 13.73 -1.26
N ASN A 92 12.68 14.00 -0.14
CA ASN A 92 12.75 13.18 1.07
C ASN A 92 11.72 12.03 1.06
N LEU A 93 12.13 10.88 0.52
CA LEU A 93 11.30 9.67 0.47
C LEU A 93 10.98 9.06 1.85
N SER A 94 11.72 9.39 2.92
CA SER A 94 11.38 8.90 4.27
C SER A 94 10.14 9.56 4.87
N SER A 95 9.70 10.68 4.29
CA SER A 95 8.49 11.40 4.68
C SER A 95 7.47 11.47 3.55
N ASP A 96 7.71 10.76 2.45
CA ASP A 96 6.85 10.75 1.27
C ASP A 96 6.40 9.33 0.96
N THR A 97 5.33 9.24 0.19
CA THR A 97 4.79 7.98 -0.27
C THR A 97 5.44 7.61 -1.61
N PHE A 98 5.90 6.36 -1.77
CA PHE A 98 6.56 5.94 -3.00
C PHE A 98 6.49 4.44 -3.29
N GLY A 99 6.58 4.09 -4.56
CA GLY A 99 6.69 2.74 -5.09
C GLY A 99 8.11 2.22 -5.14
N ILE A 100 8.30 0.96 -4.81
CA ILE A 100 9.51 0.20 -5.05
C ILE A 100 9.27 -0.67 -6.28
N ILE A 101 10.10 -0.47 -7.29
CA ILE A 101 10.23 -1.33 -8.45
C ILE A 101 11.48 -2.17 -8.29
N ASP A 102 11.32 -3.48 -8.19
CA ASP A 102 12.41 -4.44 -8.03
C ASP A 102 12.10 -5.77 -8.74
N GLU A 103 12.84 -6.83 -8.44
CA GLU A 103 12.61 -8.16 -9.04
C GLU A 103 11.22 -8.75 -8.70
N ARG A 104 10.58 -8.36 -7.60
CA ARG A 104 9.20 -8.79 -7.29
C ARG A 104 8.26 -8.30 -8.38
N THR A 105 8.42 -7.05 -8.82
CA THR A 105 7.66 -6.48 -9.94
C THR A 105 7.81 -7.32 -11.20
N ALA A 106 8.99 -7.89 -11.45
CA ALA A 106 9.17 -8.80 -12.58
C ALA A 106 8.48 -10.15 -12.40
N SER A 107 8.37 -10.62 -11.15
CA SER A 107 7.86 -11.94 -10.80
C SER A 107 6.34 -11.99 -10.76
N ASP A 108 5.69 -10.93 -10.28
CA ASP A 108 4.25 -10.88 -10.07
C ASP A 108 3.53 -9.69 -10.72
N ASN A 109 4.27 -8.84 -11.47
CA ASN A 109 3.74 -7.65 -12.14
C ASN A 109 3.11 -6.63 -11.17
N THR A 110 3.62 -6.53 -9.94
CA THR A 110 3.17 -5.54 -8.96
C THR A 110 4.27 -4.56 -8.53
N ILE A 111 3.91 -3.33 -8.23
CA ILE A 111 4.76 -2.34 -7.55
C ILE A 111 4.39 -2.36 -6.07
N LEU A 112 5.41 -2.41 -5.20
CA LEU A 112 5.20 -2.26 -3.77
C LEU A 112 5.21 -0.77 -3.40
N TYR A 113 4.05 -0.21 -3.11
CA TYR A 113 3.88 1.17 -2.72
C TYR A 113 3.94 1.31 -1.20
N LEU A 114 4.91 2.06 -0.70
CA LEU A 114 5.08 2.34 0.72
C LEU A 114 4.43 3.66 1.09
N VAL A 115 3.56 3.61 2.08
CA VAL A 115 2.79 4.77 2.56
C VAL A 115 3.10 5.02 4.01
N TYR A 116 3.38 6.28 4.34
CA TYR A 116 3.60 6.73 5.71
C TYR A 116 2.52 7.75 6.08
N ASP A 117 1.50 7.30 6.81
CA ASP A 117 0.29 8.09 7.06
C ASP A 117 -0.24 7.89 8.49
N ILE A 118 -1.10 8.82 8.91
CA ILE A 118 -1.82 8.78 10.17
C ILE A 118 -3.04 7.87 10.00
N VAL A 119 -3.09 6.80 10.80
CA VAL A 119 -4.19 5.85 10.76
C VAL A 119 -4.68 5.48 12.15
N ASP A 120 -5.97 5.22 12.25
CA ASP A 120 -6.53 4.55 13.41
C ASP A 120 -6.47 3.01 13.27
N SER A 121 -6.80 2.33 14.37
CA SER A 121 -6.78 0.87 14.45
C SER A 121 -7.76 0.18 13.48
N PHE A 122 -8.84 0.86 13.07
CA PHE A 122 -9.80 0.30 12.10
C PHE A 122 -9.27 0.43 10.69
N GLN A 123 -8.81 1.61 10.31
CA GLN A 123 -8.20 1.85 9.02
C GLN A 123 -7.06 0.86 8.81
N GLU A 124 -6.17 0.68 9.79
CA GLU A 124 -5.10 -0.33 9.73
C GLU A 124 -5.61 -1.76 9.47
N ALA A 125 -6.71 -2.16 10.13
CA ALA A 125 -7.33 -3.47 9.90
C ALA A 125 -7.99 -3.59 8.51
N GLU A 126 -8.68 -2.55 8.05
CA GLU A 126 -9.29 -2.50 6.70
C GLU A 126 -8.25 -2.63 5.61
N ILE A 127 -7.13 -1.92 5.77
CA ILE A 127 -5.96 -1.99 4.91
C ILE A 127 -5.44 -3.43 4.82
N ARG A 128 -5.20 -4.09 5.97
CA ARG A 128 -4.76 -5.49 5.97
C ARG A 128 -5.78 -6.45 5.35
N VAL A 129 -7.08 -6.18 5.53
CA VAL A 129 -8.15 -7.00 4.95
C VAL A 129 -8.15 -6.87 3.42
N ALA A 130 -8.07 -5.64 2.91
CA ALA A 130 -7.99 -5.36 1.48
C ALA A 130 -6.78 -6.05 0.83
N TRP A 131 -5.65 -6.14 1.53
CA TRP A 131 -4.41 -6.75 1.00
C TRP A 131 -4.30 -8.25 1.20
N ASN A 132 -5.37 -8.90 1.65
CA ASN A 132 -5.38 -10.32 1.98
C ASN A 132 -4.24 -10.73 2.94
N ASN A 133 -3.80 -9.80 3.80
CA ASN A 133 -2.79 -10.01 4.84
C ASN A 133 -3.36 -9.86 6.25
N ALA A 134 -4.69 -9.78 6.36
CA ALA A 134 -5.41 -9.63 7.62
C ALA A 134 -5.37 -10.90 8.47
N THR A 135 -5.14 -10.67 9.76
CA THR A 135 -5.39 -11.65 10.82
C THR A 135 -6.90 -11.90 10.98
N GLU A 136 -7.28 -12.96 11.69
CA GLU A 136 -8.68 -13.21 12.03
C GLU A 136 -9.27 -12.06 12.86
N ARG A 137 -8.47 -11.43 13.73
CA ARG A 137 -8.84 -10.24 14.49
C ARG A 137 -9.16 -9.07 13.58
N ASP A 138 -8.32 -8.78 12.59
CA ASP A 138 -8.58 -7.69 11.64
C ASP A 138 -9.90 -7.94 10.90
N ARG A 139 -10.12 -9.17 10.42
CA ARG A 139 -11.35 -9.53 9.69
C ARG A 139 -12.60 -9.40 10.56
N ALA A 140 -12.55 -9.84 11.82
CA ALA A 140 -13.66 -9.70 12.75
C ALA A 140 -13.91 -8.22 13.11
N LEU A 141 -12.85 -7.45 13.39
CA LEU A 141 -12.93 -6.03 13.71
C LEU A 141 -13.59 -5.24 12.58
N VAL A 142 -13.18 -5.52 11.35
CA VAL A 142 -13.72 -4.89 10.14
C VAL A 142 -15.20 -5.26 9.95
N ARG A 143 -15.58 -6.54 10.09
CA ARG A 143 -16.99 -6.95 10.00
C ARG A 143 -17.85 -6.25 11.06
N CYS A 144 -17.41 -6.19 12.30
CA CYS A 144 -18.13 -5.50 13.37
C CYS A 144 -18.26 -4.00 13.10
N PHE A 145 -17.22 -3.37 12.52
CA PHE A 145 -17.25 -1.95 12.20
C PHE A 145 -18.32 -1.61 11.16
N TRP A 146 -18.46 -2.45 10.14
CA TRP A 146 -19.43 -2.27 9.05
C TRP A 146 -20.82 -2.85 9.36
N SER A 147 -21.04 -3.37 10.58
CA SER A 147 -22.28 -4.06 10.95
C SER A 147 -22.59 -5.26 10.05
N GLU A 148 -21.53 -5.94 9.59
CA GLU A 148 -21.56 -7.18 8.80
C GLU A 148 -21.14 -8.40 9.65
N ASP A 149 -21.08 -8.22 10.96
CA ASP A 149 -20.60 -9.22 11.89
C ASP A 149 -21.59 -10.35 12.18
N THR A 150 -21.01 -11.44 12.67
CA THR A 150 -21.73 -12.60 13.18
C THR A 150 -21.50 -12.74 14.69
N GLU A 151 -22.33 -13.53 15.37
CA GLU A 151 -22.09 -13.89 16.78
C GLU A 151 -20.69 -14.47 17.00
N SER A 152 -20.14 -15.21 16.03
CA SER A 152 -18.79 -15.75 16.11
C SER A 152 -17.73 -14.64 16.14
N ASP A 153 -17.93 -13.57 15.38
CA ASP A 153 -17.01 -12.42 15.34
C ASP A 153 -17.01 -11.67 16.65
N VAL A 154 -18.20 -11.41 17.20
CA VAL A 154 -18.35 -10.76 18.52
C VAL A 154 -17.68 -11.59 19.60
N ARG A 155 -17.90 -12.91 19.63
CA ARG A 155 -17.25 -13.81 20.60
C ARG A 155 -15.74 -13.87 20.41
N PHE A 156 -15.26 -13.87 19.16
CA PHE A 156 -13.84 -13.84 18.87
C PHE A 156 -13.20 -12.57 19.43
N LEU A 157 -13.75 -11.39 19.10
CA LEU A 157 -13.23 -10.12 19.58
C LEU A 157 -13.32 -10.00 21.10
N ALA A 158 -14.43 -10.44 21.69
CA ALA A 158 -14.64 -10.46 23.15
C ALA A 158 -13.50 -11.20 23.87
N ASN A 159 -13.10 -12.37 23.37
CA ASN A 159 -12.00 -13.15 23.95
C ASN A 159 -10.62 -12.49 23.82
N THR A 160 -10.51 -11.41 23.05
CA THR A 160 -9.26 -10.65 22.86
C THR A 160 -9.23 -9.31 23.59
N ILE A 161 -10.28 -9.00 24.36
CA ILE A 161 -10.42 -7.77 25.13
C ILE A 161 -10.39 -8.10 26.62
N ASP A 162 -9.45 -7.49 27.34
CA ASP A 162 -9.33 -7.68 28.78
C ASP A 162 -10.61 -7.24 29.52
N GLY A 163 -11.08 -8.07 30.45
CA GLY A 163 -12.27 -7.80 31.25
C GLY A 163 -13.60 -8.23 30.62
N ILE A 164 -13.55 -8.94 29.49
CA ILE A 164 -14.70 -9.69 28.96
C ILE A 164 -14.50 -11.17 29.28
N ASP A 165 -15.49 -11.79 29.93
CA ASP A 165 -15.46 -13.22 30.29
C ASP A 165 -16.36 -14.02 29.33
N SER A 166 -15.90 -15.21 28.96
CA SER A 166 -16.64 -16.27 28.28
C SER A 166 -18.00 -16.62 28.91
N THR A 167 -18.22 -16.32 30.20
CA THR A 167 -19.51 -16.55 30.88
C THR A 167 -20.56 -15.46 30.61
N MET A 168 -20.17 -14.32 30.03
CA MET A 168 -21.12 -13.26 29.66
C MET A 168 -22.05 -13.74 28.55
N ASP A 169 -23.30 -13.28 28.56
CA ASP A 169 -24.20 -13.53 27.44
C ASP A 169 -23.78 -12.68 26.22
N ILE A 170 -24.29 -13.06 25.04
CA ILE A 170 -23.87 -12.43 23.79
C ILE A 170 -24.26 -10.95 23.70
N GLY A 171 -25.34 -10.52 24.34
CA GLY A 171 -25.74 -9.12 24.38
C GLY A 171 -24.75 -8.28 25.19
N GLU A 172 -24.36 -8.76 26.37
CA GLU A 172 -23.34 -8.08 27.19
C GLU A 172 -21.97 -8.06 26.49
N MET A 173 -21.56 -9.16 25.85
CA MET A 173 -20.33 -9.21 25.06
C MET A 173 -20.36 -8.18 23.92
N SER A 174 -21.48 -8.13 23.19
CA SER A 174 -21.71 -7.20 22.08
C SER A 174 -21.56 -5.75 22.54
N ASP A 175 -22.25 -5.34 23.61
CA ASP A 175 -22.17 -3.99 24.15
C ASP A 175 -20.73 -3.60 24.52
N LYS A 176 -19.98 -4.51 25.15
CA LYS A 176 -18.59 -4.27 25.52
C LYS A 176 -17.65 -4.21 24.31
N VAL A 177 -17.83 -5.09 23.32
CA VAL A 177 -17.07 -5.07 22.07
C VAL A 177 -17.30 -3.76 21.33
N TYR A 178 -18.54 -3.34 21.14
CA TYR A 178 -18.85 -2.07 20.48
C TYR A 178 -18.36 -0.86 21.29
N SER A 179 -18.43 -0.90 22.63
CA SER A 179 -17.84 0.15 23.46
C SER A 179 -16.30 0.21 23.35
N TYR A 180 -15.63 -0.93 23.26
CA TYR A 180 -14.18 -0.99 23.04
C TYR A 180 -13.82 -0.45 21.65
N MET A 181 -14.59 -0.83 20.63
CA MET A 181 -14.47 -0.32 19.27
C MET A 181 -14.69 1.19 19.19
N ASP A 182 -15.68 1.73 19.90
CA ASP A 182 -15.87 3.17 20.04
C ASP A 182 -14.67 3.87 20.69
N GLY A 183 -13.94 3.18 21.58
CA GLY A 183 -12.67 3.63 22.11
C GLY A 183 -11.61 3.73 21.01
N LEU A 184 -11.42 2.65 20.24
CA LEU A 184 -10.48 2.60 19.12
C LEU A 184 -10.76 3.69 18.06
N ARG A 185 -12.03 4.03 17.80
CA ARG A 185 -12.43 5.13 16.88
C ARG A 185 -12.04 6.52 17.39
N ARG A 186 -11.89 6.68 18.70
CA ARG A 186 -11.56 7.96 19.35
C ARG A 186 -10.08 8.09 19.63
N GLU A 187 -9.29 7.04 19.39
CA GLU A 187 -7.84 7.14 19.42
C GLU A 187 -7.42 8.11 18.32
N GLU A 188 -6.54 9.06 18.67
CA GLU A 188 -5.85 9.83 17.64
C GLU A 188 -5.06 8.84 16.78
N GLY A 189 -5.23 8.92 15.46
CA GLY A 189 -4.46 8.09 14.56
C GLY A 189 -2.96 8.27 14.81
N ILE A 190 -2.21 7.22 14.55
CA ILE A 190 -0.77 7.19 14.78
C ILE A 190 -0.07 7.00 13.44
N MET A 191 1.10 7.63 13.28
CA MET A 191 1.90 7.46 12.08
C MET A 191 2.33 5.98 11.94
N ARG A 192 2.02 5.38 10.80
CA ARG A 192 2.35 3.99 10.47
C ARG A 192 2.82 3.87 9.02
N TRP A 193 3.68 2.88 8.80
CA TRP A 193 4.07 2.46 7.47
C TRP A 193 3.14 1.36 6.98
N PHE A 194 2.79 1.43 5.70
CA PHE A 194 1.97 0.44 5.03
C PHE A 194 2.49 0.08 3.65
N GLU A 195 2.11 -1.11 3.19
CA GLU A 195 2.55 -1.73 1.95
C GLU A 195 1.37 -1.99 1.01
N ILE A 196 1.12 -1.10 0.06
CA ILE A 196 0.11 -1.31 -0.98
C ILE A 196 0.75 -2.06 -2.13
N ARG A 197 0.20 -3.21 -2.52
CA ARG A 197 0.58 -3.85 -3.79
C ARG A 197 -0.27 -3.27 -4.89
N MET A 198 0.37 -2.68 -5.90
CA MET A 198 -0.32 -2.03 -7.01
C MET A 198 0.00 -2.75 -8.33
N ASP A 199 -0.98 -2.90 -9.21
CA ASP A 199 -0.75 -3.46 -10.54
C ASP A 199 0.23 -2.56 -11.32
N ALA A 200 1.30 -3.15 -11.87
CA ALA A 200 2.35 -2.39 -12.53
C ALA A 200 1.95 -1.85 -13.93
N GLY A 201 0.73 -2.13 -14.39
CA GLY A 201 0.08 -1.48 -15.54
C GLY A 201 -0.69 -0.21 -15.19
N TYR A 202 -0.86 0.11 -13.91
CA TYR A 202 -1.60 1.29 -13.42
C TYR A 202 -0.79 2.05 -12.38
N THR A 203 0.34 2.59 -12.83
CA THR A 203 1.36 3.08 -11.90
C THR A 203 1.17 4.53 -11.55
N VAL A 204 0.66 5.37 -12.46
CA VAL A 204 0.65 6.83 -12.29
C VAL A 204 -0.60 7.30 -11.58
N LEU A 205 -1.79 6.88 -11.99
CA LEU A 205 -3.03 7.25 -11.32
C LEU A 205 -3.14 6.62 -9.92
N GLY A 206 -2.72 5.36 -9.76
CA GLY A 206 -2.72 4.69 -8.46
C GLY A 206 -1.78 5.39 -7.48
N SER A 207 -0.53 5.65 -7.88
CA SER A 207 0.45 6.36 -7.04
C SER A 207 0.02 7.80 -6.72
N SER A 208 -0.52 8.52 -7.72
CA SER A 208 -0.99 9.90 -7.56
C SER A 208 -2.23 9.98 -6.69
N GLY A 209 -3.14 9.01 -6.78
CA GLY A 209 -4.26 8.88 -5.86
C GLY A 209 -3.75 8.83 -4.43
N ILE A 210 -2.84 7.89 -4.14
CA ILE A 210 -2.34 7.64 -2.77
C ILE A 210 -1.62 8.87 -2.24
N TRP A 211 -0.86 9.53 -3.10
CA TRP A 211 -0.19 10.77 -2.73
C TRP A 211 -1.17 11.94 -2.46
N LEU A 212 -2.25 12.08 -3.23
CA LEU A 212 -3.21 13.19 -3.10
C LEU A 212 -4.24 13.00 -1.99
N LEU A 213 -4.70 11.77 -1.78
CA LEU A 213 -5.82 11.45 -0.90
C LEU A 213 -5.37 10.75 0.40
N GLY A 214 -4.17 10.20 0.44
CA GLY A 214 -3.72 9.33 1.52
C GLY A 214 -4.13 7.87 1.31
N ALA A 215 -3.44 6.95 1.99
CA ALA A 215 -3.74 5.52 1.89
C ALA A 215 -5.14 5.17 2.41
N PRO A 216 -5.59 5.68 3.58
CA PRO A 216 -6.88 5.30 4.14
C PRO A 216 -8.02 5.62 3.18
N ASP A 217 -8.02 6.83 2.60
CA ASP A 217 -9.11 7.31 1.74
C ASP A 217 -9.24 6.53 0.42
N ILE A 218 -8.15 5.95 -0.07
CA ILE A 218 -8.17 5.08 -1.26
C ILE A 218 -8.64 3.67 -0.93
N ILE A 219 -8.32 3.22 0.27
CA ILE A 219 -8.67 1.86 0.71
C ILE A 219 -10.16 1.76 1.09
N ILE A 220 -10.84 2.90 1.26
CA ILE A 220 -12.30 2.95 1.46
C ILE A 220 -13.06 2.26 0.31
N ASP A 221 -12.56 2.26 -0.93
CA ASP A 221 -13.16 1.51 -2.04
C ASP A 221 -12.47 0.15 -2.22
N ARG A 222 -12.85 -0.84 -1.41
CA ARG A 222 -12.33 -2.23 -1.50
C ARG A 222 -12.50 -2.87 -2.88
N THR A 223 -13.38 -2.34 -3.75
CA THR A 223 -13.55 -2.86 -5.11
C THR A 223 -12.34 -2.57 -6.01
N GLU A 224 -11.44 -1.68 -5.56
CA GLU A 224 -10.19 -1.39 -6.23
C GLU A 224 -9.14 -2.49 -6.02
N PHE A 225 -9.35 -3.46 -5.13
CA PHE A 225 -8.41 -4.57 -4.89
C PHE A 225 -8.89 -5.88 -5.51
N ASP A 226 -7.93 -6.68 -5.98
CA ASP A 226 -8.20 -8.04 -6.45
C ASP A 226 -8.25 -9.07 -5.30
N GLU A 227 -8.55 -10.33 -5.64
CA GLU A 227 -8.61 -11.43 -4.67
C GLU A 227 -7.26 -11.74 -3.98
N ASN A 228 -6.16 -11.25 -4.54
CA ASN A 228 -4.82 -11.37 -3.99
C ASN A 228 -4.39 -10.10 -3.24
N GLY A 229 -5.27 -9.11 -3.12
CA GLY A 229 -4.99 -7.83 -2.47
C GLY A 229 -4.14 -6.86 -3.29
N VAL A 230 -4.12 -7.02 -4.62
CA VAL A 230 -3.45 -6.10 -5.55
C VAL A 230 -4.42 -5.01 -5.97
N MET A 231 -4.06 -3.75 -5.74
CA MET A 231 -4.80 -2.58 -6.22
C MET A 231 -4.79 -2.56 -7.74
N ARG A 232 -5.98 -2.68 -8.32
CA ARG A 232 -6.27 -2.59 -9.73
C ARG A 232 -6.52 -1.13 -10.09
N GLY A 233 -5.95 -0.70 -11.20
CA GLY A 233 -6.49 0.46 -11.90
C GLY A 233 -7.90 0.19 -12.35
N HIS A 234 -8.87 0.87 -11.73
CA HIS A 234 -10.22 0.86 -12.28
C HIS A 234 -10.18 1.42 -13.72
N ASN A 235 -10.95 0.82 -14.63
CA ASN A 235 -11.32 1.40 -15.93
C ASN A 235 -12.23 2.66 -15.74
N ARG A 236 -11.95 3.51 -14.75
CA ARG A 236 -12.66 4.77 -14.42
C ARG A 236 -12.16 5.95 -15.24
N THR A 237 -11.57 5.72 -16.42
CA THR A 237 -11.29 6.79 -17.38
C THR A 237 -12.57 7.57 -17.74
N GLU A 238 -13.75 6.95 -17.63
CA GLU A 238 -15.04 7.62 -17.84
C GLU A 238 -15.57 8.41 -16.62
N ASP A 239 -15.34 7.95 -15.37
CA ASP A 239 -15.92 8.56 -14.15
C ASP A 239 -15.12 9.77 -13.63
N MET A 240 -13.79 9.78 -13.76
CA MET A 240 -12.99 10.93 -13.32
C MET A 240 -13.17 12.14 -14.25
N LEU A 241 -13.41 11.91 -15.55
CA LEU A 241 -13.68 12.97 -16.53
C LEU A 241 -15.08 13.58 -16.40
N THR A 242 -16.06 12.87 -15.83
CA THR A 242 -17.42 13.40 -15.62
C THR A 242 -17.57 14.21 -14.34
N LYS A 243 -16.68 14.06 -13.35
CA LYS A 243 -16.70 14.86 -12.11
C LYS A 243 -15.85 16.13 -12.17
N ALA A 244 -15.04 16.30 -13.22
CA ALA A 244 -14.20 17.47 -13.46
C ALA A 244 -14.76 18.41 -14.57
N ALA A 245 -15.95 18.11 -15.10
CA ALA A 245 -16.69 18.92 -16.07
C ALA A 245 -17.95 19.53 -15.42
#